data_AF-A0A7Y7IM32-F1
#
_entry.id   AF-A0A7Y7IM32-F1
#
_cell.length_a   1.000
_cell.length_b   1.000
_cell.length_c   1.000
_cell.angle_alpha   90.00
_cell.angle_beta   90.00
_cell.angle_gamma   90.00
#
_symmetry.space_group_name_H-M   'P 1'
#
loop_
_entity.id
_entity.type
_entity.pdbx_description
1 polymer ?
#
loop_
_entity_poly.entity_id
_entity_poly.type
_entity_poly.pdbx_seq_one_letter_code
_entity_poly.pdbx_strand_id
1 'polypeptide(L)'
;MEATNTVVIGSGFSGLAMAAELNRQGIKAIVVDCPAPPASQGSPATGGVSLDAMDRRTEIMRLLEHYARRHELDIRPATAALHIESKATPAGRLWEIRTATGILTAHSIVFTRGALNQLRRMLHGVGIGTGQGLGSAMQALGLYLVGVGELLTPSTQEILHQAKHAGQCISARAASRQAGTLPGLA
;
A
#
# COMPACT_ATOMS: atom_id res chain seq x y z
N MET A 1 -16.46 -4.28 11.89
CA MET A 1 -15.68 -4.76 10.73
C MET A 1 -15.95 -3.80 9.60
N GLU A 2 -14.92 -3.24 9.01
CA GLU A 2 -15.04 -2.18 8.00
C GLU A 2 -14.45 -2.69 6.67
N ALA A 3 -15.18 -2.51 5.57
CA ALA A 3 -14.79 -3.02 4.26
C ALA A 3 -14.37 -1.90 3.31
N THR A 4 -13.27 -2.09 2.59
CA THR A 4 -12.76 -1.17 1.57
C THR A 4 -12.22 -1.95 0.36
N ASN A 5 -11.92 -1.27 -0.74
CA ASN A 5 -11.29 -1.93 -1.88
C ASN A 5 -9.81 -2.21 -1.61
N THR A 6 -9.11 -1.22 -1.04
CA THR A 6 -7.66 -1.27 -0.86
C THR A 6 -7.25 -0.76 0.52
N VAL A 7 -6.31 -1.45 1.16
CA VAL A 7 -5.61 -0.92 2.34
C VAL A 7 -4.16 -0.62 1.97
N VAL A 8 -3.67 0.57 2.34
CA VAL A 8 -2.27 0.97 2.18
C VAL A 8 -1.60 0.96 3.56
N ILE A 9 -0.47 0.28 3.69
CA ILE A 9 0.26 0.16 4.96
C ILE A 9 1.52 1.02 4.93
N GLY A 10 1.54 2.02 5.81
CA GLY A 10 2.54 3.06 6.01
C GLY A 10 2.02 4.43 5.58
N SER A 11 2.04 5.38 6.51
CA SER A 11 1.43 6.72 6.36
C SER A 11 2.37 7.80 5.81
N GLY A 12 3.64 7.46 5.52
CA GLY A 12 4.65 8.39 5.00
C GLY A 12 4.48 8.73 3.51
N PHE A 13 5.53 9.32 2.90
CA PHE A 13 5.54 9.78 1.50
C PHE A 13 4.91 8.78 0.51
N SER A 14 5.36 7.51 0.52
CA SER A 14 4.85 6.48 -0.39
C SER A 14 3.36 6.19 -0.17
N GLY A 15 2.90 6.23 1.09
CA GLY A 15 1.51 6.00 1.45
C GLY A 15 0.61 7.12 0.95
N LEU A 16 1.02 8.37 1.16
CA LEU A 16 0.32 9.54 0.66
C LEU A 16 0.26 9.58 -0.88
N ALA A 17 1.38 9.27 -1.54
CA ALA A 17 1.43 9.17 -3.00
C ALA A 17 0.46 8.11 -3.52
N MET A 18 0.43 6.95 -2.87
CA MET A 18 -0.50 5.86 -3.22
C MET A 18 -1.96 6.26 -2.96
N ALA A 19 -2.26 6.91 -1.84
CA ALA A 19 -3.61 7.35 -1.51
C ALA A 19 -4.15 8.34 -2.55
N ALA A 20 -3.34 9.32 -2.92
CA ALA A 20 -3.67 10.29 -3.96
C ALA A 20 -3.89 9.62 -5.33
N GLU A 21 -3.03 8.65 -5.69
CA GLU A 21 -3.23 7.88 -6.92
C GLU A 21 -4.53 7.08 -6.89
N LEU A 22 -4.81 6.33 -5.82
CA LEU A 22 -6.03 5.52 -5.71
C LEU A 22 -7.28 6.40 -5.79
N ASN A 23 -7.28 7.56 -5.14
CA ASN A 23 -8.37 8.52 -5.25
C ASN A 23 -8.57 9.00 -6.70
N ARG A 24 -7.49 9.33 -7.42
CA ARG A 24 -7.57 9.69 -8.85
C ARG A 24 -8.11 8.58 -9.74
N GLN A 25 -7.89 7.31 -9.35
CA GLN A 25 -8.43 6.14 -10.03
C GLN A 25 -9.87 5.79 -9.59
N GLY A 26 -10.48 6.56 -8.69
CA GLY A 26 -11.81 6.27 -8.14
C GLY A 26 -11.86 5.08 -7.17
N ILE A 27 -10.70 4.66 -6.64
CA ILE A 27 -10.58 3.51 -5.75
C ILE A 27 -10.63 3.96 -4.29
N LYS A 28 -11.62 3.47 -3.54
CA LYS A 28 -11.71 3.65 -2.09
C LYS A 28 -10.53 2.96 -1.40
N ALA A 29 -9.81 3.72 -0.59
CA ALA A 29 -8.65 3.22 0.12
C ALA A 29 -8.61 3.75 1.55
N ILE A 30 -8.11 2.92 2.47
CA ILE A 30 -7.79 3.31 3.84
C ILE A 30 -6.27 3.20 4.01
N VAL A 31 -5.62 4.28 4.41
CA VAL A 31 -4.19 4.27 4.76
C VAL A 31 -4.06 4.07 6.26
N VAL A 32 -3.33 3.05 6.66
CA VAL A 32 -2.98 2.76 8.06
C VAL A 32 -1.48 2.80 8.21
N ASP A 33 -0.97 2.98 9.42
CA ASP A 33 0.48 2.94 9.64
C ASP A 33 0.99 1.51 9.84
N CYS A 34 2.31 1.36 9.75
CA CYS A 34 3.00 0.15 10.18
C CYS A 34 3.37 0.27 11.66
N PRO A 35 3.31 -0.82 12.44
CA PRO A 35 3.82 -0.81 13.82
C PRO A 35 5.30 -0.45 13.79
N ALA A 36 5.67 0.59 14.56
CA ALA A 36 7.04 1.06 14.61
C ALA A 36 7.98 -0.11 14.98
N PRO A 37 9.12 -0.29 14.29
CA PRO A 37 10.15 -1.18 14.78
C PRO A 37 10.63 -0.67 16.15
N PRO A 38 11.03 -1.55 17.09
CA PRO A 38 11.73 -1.11 18.29
C PRO A 38 12.94 -0.28 17.82
N ALA A 39 13.16 0.88 18.45
CA ALA A 39 14.09 1.90 18.01
C ALA A 39 15.50 1.34 17.73
N SER A 40 15.75 0.87 16.52
CA SER A 40 17.08 0.70 15.98
C SER A 40 17.51 2.08 15.50
N GLN A 41 18.28 2.75 16.34
CA GLN A 41 19.03 3.95 16.00
C GLN A 41 19.90 3.63 14.78
N GLY A 42 19.40 4.06 13.63
CA GLY A 42 20.16 4.09 12.39
C GLY A 42 19.69 5.34 11.70
N SER A 43 20.32 6.47 12.02
CA SER A 43 20.26 7.67 11.16
C SER A 43 20.46 7.18 9.72
N PRO A 44 19.58 7.55 8.76
CA PRO A 44 19.82 7.18 7.38
C PRO A 44 21.22 7.68 7.04
N ALA A 45 22.07 6.78 6.49
CA ALA A 45 23.37 7.18 6.00
C ALA A 45 23.15 8.37 5.05
N THR A 46 23.63 9.54 5.44
CA THR A 46 23.63 10.80 4.69
C THR A 46 24.57 10.73 3.49
N GLY A 47 24.55 9.60 2.77
CA GLY A 47 25.29 9.39 1.54
C GLY A 47 24.65 10.17 0.41
N GLY A 48 25.11 11.40 0.20
CA GLY A 48 25.08 12.09 -1.08
C GLY A 48 23.72 12.52 -1.64
N VAL A 49 22.64 12.58 -0.85
CA VAL A 49 21.37 13.11 -1.37
C VAL A 49 21.43 14.64 -1.40
N SER A 50 21.36 15.21 -2.60
CA SER A 50 21.39 16.67 -2.81
C SER A 50 20.27 17.38 -2.03
N LEU A 51 20.56 18.58 -1.52
CA LEU A 51 19.58 19.45 -0.84
C LEU A 51 18.36 19.69 -1.74
N ASP A 52 18.56 19.92 -3.05
CA ASP A 52 17.47 20.13 -4.00
C ASP A 52 16.50 18.94 -4.07
N ALA A 53 17.03 17.71 -3.92
CA ALA A 53 16.21 16.50 -3.93
C ALA A 53 15.39 16.36 -2.65
N MET A 54 15.92 16.85 -1.51
CA MET A 54 15.21 16.91 -0.24
C MET A 54 14.13 18.00 -0.23
N ASP A 55 14.45 19.19 -0.75
CA ASP A 55 13.49 20.30 -0.87
C ASP A 55 12.33 19.91 -1.78
N ARG A 56 12.63 19.28 -2.93
CA ARG A 56 11.60 18.77 -3.83
C ARG A 56 10.73 17.70 -3.17
N ARG A 57 11.31 16.80 -2.36
CA ARG A 57 10.55 15.78 -1.64
C ARG A 57 9.61 16.42 -0.61
N THR A 58 10.09 17.41 0.12
CA THR A 58 9.31 18.15 1.13
C THR A 58 8.15 18.90 0.48
N GLU A 59 8.39 19.57 -0.64
CA GLU A 59 7.31 20.25 -1.38
C GLU A 59 6.26 19.27 -1.89
N ILE A 60 6.68 18.12 -2.44
CA ILE A 60 5.72 17.09 -2.88
C ILE A 60 4.94 16.52 -1.68
N MET A 61 5.57 16.30 -0.52
CA MET A 61 4.84 15.90 0.69
C MET A 61 3.77 16.91 1.05
N ARG A 62 4.11 18.21 1.07
CA ARG A 62 3.18 19.30 1.37
C ARG A 62 1.99 19.30 0.39
N LEU A 63 2.25 19.07 -0.89
CA LEU A 63 1.21 18.96 -1.92
C LEU A 63 0.31 17.73 -1.71
N LEU A 64 0.90 16.58 -1.39
CA LEU A 64 0.16 15.34 -1.12
C LEU A 64 -0.70 15.47 0.15
N GLU A 65 -0.19 16.07 1.21
CA GLU A 65 -0.96 16.34 2.44
C GLU A 65 -2.10 17.33 2.19
N HIS A 66 -1.86 18.38 1.40
CA HIS A 66 -2.91 19.30 0.99
C HIS A 66 -3.99 18.59 0.16
N TYR A 67 -3.59 17.77 -0.82
CA TYR A 67 -4.50 16.95 -1.61
C TYR A 67 -5.32 16.02 -0.72
N ALA A 68 -4.66 15.34 0.21
CA ALA A 68 -5.31 14.40 1.11
C ALA A 68 -6.39 15.06 1.97
N ARG A 69 -6.11 16.24 2.54
CA ARG A 69 -7.10 17.02 3.30
C ARG A 69 -8.24 17.50 2.40
N ARG A 70 -7.93 18.03 1.22
CA ARG A 70 -8.93 18.58 0.28
C ARG A 70 -9.90 17.52 -0.23
N HIS A 71 -9.42 16.29 -0.44
CA HIS A 71 -10.21 15.16 -0.94
C HIS A 71 -10.68 14.21 0.17
N GLU A 72 -10.52 14.60 1.43
CA GLU A 72 -10.95 13.84 2.61
C GLU A 72 -10.48 12.37 2.56
N LEU A 73 -9.22 12.16 2.17
CA LEU A 73 -8.65 10.82 2.09
C LEU A 73 -8.59 10.20 3.48
N ASP A 74 -9.02 8.94 3.59
CA ASP A 74 -9.04 8.20 4.83
C ASP A 74 -7.62 7.72 5.21
N ILE A 75 -6.92 8.57 5.98
CA ILE A 75 -5.56 8.33 6.44
C ILE A 75 -5.56 8.31 7.96
N ARG A 76 -5.16 7.16 8.52
CA ARG A 76 -5.21 6.84 9.95
C ARG A 76 -3.80 6.59 10.48
N PRO A 77 -2.97 7.64 10.67
CA PRO A 77 -1.57 7.47 11.11
C PRO A 77 -1.47 6.90 12.53
N ALA A 78 -2.50 7.06 13.37
CA ALA A 78 -2.55 6.47 14.71
C ALA A 78 -2.99 4.99 14.72
N THR A 79 -3.44 4.45 13.58
CA THR A 79 -3.93 3.08 13.47
C THR A 79 -2.86 2.22 12.80
N ALA A 80 -2.20 1.35 13.58
CA ALA A 80 -1.23 0.42 13.03
C ALA A 80 -1.88 -0.88 12.55
N ALA A 81 -1.41 -1.42 11.41
CA ALA A 81 -1.75 -2.76 10.96
C ALA A 81 -0.94 -3.80 11.75
N LEU A 82 -1.59 -4.53 12.66
CA LEU A 82 -0.94 -5.46 13.58
C LEU A 82 -0.76 -6.85 12.97
N HIS A 83 -1.81 -7.36 12.31
CA HIS A 83 -1.83 -8.70 11.74
C HIS A 83 -2.55 -8.70 10.39
N ILE A 84 -2.07 -9.50 9.44
CA ILE A 84 -2.67 -9.62 8.11
C ILE A 84 -2.88 -11.10 7.81
N GLU A 85 -4.11 -11.44 7.45
CA GLU A 85 -4.50 -12.79 7.04
C GLU A 85 -5.27 -12.73 5.73
N SER A 86 -5.19 -13.80 4.94
CA SER A 86 -6.05 -13.96 3.79
C SER A 86 -7.14 -14.98 4.08
N LYS A 87 -8.37 -14.64 3.72
CA LYS A 87 -9.51 -15.54 3.75
C LYS A 87 -9.93 -15.87 2.32
N ALA A 88 -10.09 -17.15 2.01
CA ALA A 88 -10.71 -17.58 0.77
C ALA A 88 -12.22 -17.30 0.84
N THR A 89 -12.76 -16.73 -0.22
CA THR A 89 -14.18 -16.41 -0.39
C THR A 89 -14.65 -16.89 -1.77
N PRO A 90 -15.95 -17.08 -1.99
CA PRO A 90 -16.47 -17.44 -3.32
C PRO A 90 -16.12 -16.40 -4.41
N ALA A 91 -15.96 -15.13 -4.03
CA ALA A 91 -15.55 -14.03 -4.92
C ALA A 91 -14.01 -13.88 -5.06
N GLY A 92 -13.24 -14.84 -4.55
CA GLY A 92 -11.79 -14.85 -4.57
C GLY A 92 -11.16 -14.66 -3.18
N ARG A 93 -10.05 -13.93 -3.10
CA ARG A 93 -9.32 -13.72 -1.84
C ARG A 93 -9.67 -12.37 -1.22
N LEU A 94 -10.05 -12.39 0.06
CA LEU A 94 -10.24 -11.20 0.88
C LEU A 94 -9.15 -11.12 1.93
N TRP A 95 -8.55 -9.96 2.10
CA TRP A 95 -7.55 -9.72 3.12
C TRP A 95 -8.21 -9.15 4.37
N GLU A 96 -7.88 -9.70 5.53
CA GLU A 96 -8.27 -9.17 6.83
C GLU A 96 -7.05 -8.54 7.50
N ILE A 97 -7.15 -7.26 7.82
CA ILE A 97 -6.12 -6.48 8.50
C ILE A 97 -6.63 -6.17 9.90
N ARG A 98 -6.01 -6.77 10.92
CA ARG A 98 -6.31 -6.47 12.31
C ARG A 98 -5.52 -5.24 12.74
N THR A 99 -6.22 -4.31 13.35
CA THR A 99 -5.69 -3.06 13.91
C THR A 99 -6.09 -2.96 15.38
N ALA A 100 -5.49 -2.02 16.12
CA ALA A 100 -5.88 -1.77 17.52
C ALA A 100 -7.35 -1.33 17.64
N THR A 101 -7.91 -0.72 16.60
CA THR A 101 -9.27 -0.17 16.58
C THR A 101 -10.31 -1.10 15.96
N GLY A 102 -9.90 -2.30 15.50
CA GLY A 102 -10.79 -3.27 14.88
C GLY A 102 -10.22 -3.93 13.63
N ILE A 103 -11.10 -4.54 12.83
CA ILE A 103 -10.74 -5.31 11.64
C ILE A 103 -11.16 -4.55 10.38
N LEU A 104 -10.20 -4.31 9.49
CA LEU A 104 -10.40 -3.82 8.13
C LEU A 104 -10.35 -5.00 7.16
N THR A 105 -11.20 -4.99 6.14
CA THR A 105 -11.12 -5.97 5.04
C THR A 105 -10.95 -5.31 3.70
N ALA A 106 -10.07 -5.88 2.87
CA ALA A 106 -9.75 -5.34 1.57
C ALA A 106 -9.47 -6.41 0.53
N HIS A 107 -9.72 -6.05 -0.73
CA HIS A 107 -9.45 -6.91 -1.88
C HIS A 107 -8.01 -6.80 -2.38
N SER A 108 -7.32 -5.74 -1.95
CA SER A 108 -5.93 -5.45 -2.32
C SER A 108 -5.20 -4.80 -1.14
N ILE A 109 -3.91 -5.06 -0.99
CA ILE A 109 -3.03 -4.42 0.00
C ILE A 109 -1.82 -3.82 -0.72
N VAL A 110 -1.48 -2.58 -0.37
CA VAL A 110 -0.22 -1.93 -0.77
C VAL A 110 0.72 -1.87 0.43
N PHE A 111 1.92 -2.41 0.28
CA PHE A 111 2.99 -2.31 1.26
C PHE A 111 3.99 -1.21 0.87
N THR A 112 4.24 -0.29 1.80
CA THR A 112 5.29 0.72 1.66
C THR A 112 6.56 0.28 2.39
N ARG A 113 7.64 1.08 2.31
CA ARG A 113 8.95 0.77 2.94
C ARG A 113 8.85 0.40 4.42
N GLY A 114 8.04 1.13 5.20
CA GLY A 114 7.86 0.85 6.63
C GLY A 114 7.17 -0.49 6.91
N ALA A 115 6.41 -1.00 5.95
CA ALA A 115 5.63 -2.23 6.07
C ALA A 115 6.39 -3.48 5.64
N LEU A 116 7.70 -3.39 5.33
CA LEU A 116 8.51 -4.52 4.86
C LEU A 116 8.56 -5.69 5.85
N ASN A 117 8.70 -5.41 7.14
CA ASN A 117 8.70 -6.44 8.17
C ASN A 117 7.36 -7.18 8.23
N GLN A 118 6.27 -6.45 7.99
CA GLN A 118 4.92 -7.01 7.96
C GLN A 118 4.68 -7.86 6.71
N LEU A 119 5.16 -7.40 5.56
CA LEU A 119 5.16 -8.19 4.32
C LEU A 119 5.91 -9.51 4.52
N ARG A 120 7.13 -9.48 5.08
CA ARG A 120 7.93 -10.68 5.32
C ARG A 120 7.18 -11.69 6.19
N ARG A 121 6.63 -11.25 7.34
CA ARG A 121 5.83 -12.11 8.22
C ARG A 121 4.61 -12.71 7.50
N MET A 122 3.91 -11.90 6.70
CA MET A 122 2.75 -12.37 5.94
C MET A 122 3.14 -13.40 4.86
N LEU A 123 4.21 -13.15 4.10
CA LEU A 123 4.66 -14.09 3.05
C LEU A 123 5.08 -15.44 3.64
N HIS A 124 5.76 -15.45 4.80
CA HIS A 124 6.06 -16.68 5.53
C HIS A 124 4.79 -17.44 5.93
N GLY A 125 3.73 -16.74 6.36
CA GLY A 125 2.46 -17.36 6.73
C GLY A 125 1.66 -17.94 5.56
N VAL A 126 1.86 -17.44 4.33
CA VAL A 126 1.11 -17.87 3.13
C VAL A 126 1.91 -18.88 2.28
N GLY A 127 3.15 -19.21 2.68
CA GLY A 127 3.96 -20.22 1.99
C GLY A 127 4.48 -19.81 0.61
N ILE A 128 4.60 -18.51 0.35
CA ILE A 128 5.09 -17.99 -0.94
C ILE A 128 6.62 -18.02 -0.94
N GLY A 129 7.21 -18.93 -1.72
CA GLY A 129 8.66 -18.98 -1.95
C GLY A 129 9.13 -17.80 -2.81
N THR A 130 10.22 -17.15 -2.41
CA THR A 130 10.91 -16.09 -3.17
C THR A 130 11.57 -16.68 -4.43
N GLY A 131 10.79 -16.85 -5.50
CA GLY A 131 11.25 -17.31 -6.81
C GLY A 131 11.07 -16.26 -7.92
N GLN A 132 11.52 -16.60 -9.12
CA GLN A 132 11.21 -15.86 -10.35
C GLN A 132 9.68 -15.78 -10.52
N GLY A 133 9.14 -14.58 -10.79
CA GLY A 133 7.69 -14.37 -10.92
C GLY A 133 6.93 -13.99 -9.64
N LEU A 134 7.64 -13.71 -8.52
CA LEU A 134 7.02 -13.27 -7.27
C LEU A 134 6.10 -12.03 -7.46
N GLY A 135 6.51 -11.07 -8.29
CA GLY A 135 5.73 -9.85 -8.53
C GLY A 135 4.36 -10.10 -9.17
N SER A 136 4.29 -10.95 -10.19
CA SER A 136 3.01 -11.29 -10.85
C SER A 136 2.13 -12.17 -9.95
N ALA A 137 2.73 -13.10 -9.20
CA ALA A 137 2.03 -13.88 -8.19
C ALA A 137 1.43 -12.99 -7.09
N MET A 138 2.19 -12.01 -6.59
CA MET A 138 1.72 -11.02 -5.63
C MET A 138 0.56 -10.19 -6.20
N GLN A 139 0.68 -9.69 -7.43
CA GLN A 139 -0.41 -8.94 -8.07
C GLN A 139 -1.68 -9.78 -8.28
N ALA A 140 -1.54 -11.06 -8.64
CA ALA A 140 -2.67 -11.99 -8.72
C ALA A 140 -3.38 -12.19 -7.37
N LEU A 141 -2.62 -12.09 -6.27
CA LEU A 141 -3.13 -12.11 -4.90
C LEU A 141 -3.65 -10.74 -4.42
N GLY A 142 -3.48 -9.68 -5.20
CA GLY A 142 -3.85 -8.31 -4.82
C GLY A 142 -2.83 -7.62 -3.91
N LEU A 143 -1.57 -8.03 -3.95
CA LEU A 143 -0.48 -7.46 -3.17
C LEU A 143 0.42 -6.60 -4.04
N TYR A 144 0.73 -5.39 -3.57
CA TYR A 144 1.51 -4.38 -4.31
C TYR A 144 2.59 -3.76 -3.43
N LEU A 145 3.67 -3.29 -4.07
CA LEU A 145 4.83 -2.70 -3.40
C LEU A 145 5.11 -1.31 -3.94
N VAL A 146 5.31 -0.33 -3.05
CA VAL A 146 5.60 1.06 -3.43
C VAL A 146 6.67 1.67 -2.52
N GLY A 147 7.75 2.16 -3.11
CA GLY A 147 8.94 2.61 -2.38
C GLY A 147 9.67 1.47 -1.67
N VAL A 148 9.55 0.25 -2.21
CA VAL A 148 10.21 -0.97 -1.76
C VAL A 148 11.00 -1.51 -2.96
N GLY A 149 12.32 -1.60 -2.88
CA GLY A 149 13.16 -2.09 -3.98
C GLY A 149 14.60 -2.39 -3.55
N GLU A 150 15.40 -2.91 -4.48
CA GLU A 150 16.83 -3.28 -4.31
C GLU A 150 17.74 -2.07 -4.01
N LEU A 151 17.30 -0.84 -4.31
CA LEU A 151 18.02 0.38 -3.92
C LEU A 151 17.86 0.65 -2.43
N LEU A 152 18.98 0.97 -1.75
CA LEU A 152 19.03 1.34 -0.33
C LEU A 152 18.02 2.45 0.04
N THR A 153 17.73 3.37 -0.89
CA THR A 153 16.64 4.37 -0.81
C THR A 153 16.12 4.75 -2.20
N PRO A 154 14.86 4.44 -2.58
CA PRO A 154 14.30 4.83 -3.88
C PRO A 154 14.11 6.35 -4.00
N SER A 155 14.30 6.88 -5.22
CA SER A 155 14.12 8.30 -5.49
C SER A 155 12.66 8.73 -5.39
N THR A 156 12.42 10.03 -5.18
CA THR A 156 11.06 10.59 -5.15
C THR A 156 10.28 10.30 -6.43
N GLN A 157 10.92 10.41 -7.60
CA GLN A 157 10.28 10.13 -8.89
C GLN A 157 9.95 8.66 -9.05
N GLU A 158 10.86 7.78 -8.63
CA GLU A 158 10.66 6.33 -8.68
C GLU A 158 9.45 5.91 -7.83
N ILE A 159 9.32 6.46 -6.61
CA ILE A 159 8.15 6.18 -5.76
C ILE A 159 6.85 6.65 -6.40
N LEU A 160 6.83 7.84 -7.01
CA LEU A 160 5.63 8.35 -7.69
C LEU A 160 5.28 7.49 -8.91
N HIS A 161 6.27 7.04 -9.67
CA HIS A 161 6.08 6.14 -10.81
C HIS A 161 5.50 4.79 -10.36
N GLN A 162 6.06 4.21 -9.30
CA GLN A 162 5.58 2.96 -8.69
C GLN A 162 4.15 3.11 -8.17
N ALA A 163 3.83 4.21 -7.49
CA ALA A 163 2.47 4.50 -7.04
C ALA A 163 1.49 4.54 -8.22
N LYS A 164 1.84 5.27 -9.29
CA LYS A 164 1.03 5.37 -10.49
C LYS A 164 0.76 4.01 -11.14
N HIS A 165 1.82 3.23 -11.35
CA HIS A 165 1.71 1.90 -11.93
C HIS A 165 0.86 0.97 -11.03
N ALA A 166 1.11 0.94 -9.73
CA ALA A 166 0.33 0.14 -8.78
C ALA A 166 -1.15 0.55 -8.78
N GLY A 167 -1.45 1.84 -8.84
CA GLY A 167 -2.82 2.36 -8.88
C GLY A 167 -3.58 1.91 -10.13
N GLN A 168 -2.92 1.93 -11.29
CA GLN A 168 -3.48 1.41 -12.54
C GLN A 168 -3.78 -0.10 -12.45
N CYS A 169 -2.84 -0.89 -11.92
CA CYS A 169 -3.05 -2.32 -11.74
C CYS A 169 -4.20 -2.63 -10.76
N ILE A 170 -4.31 -1.89 -9.66
CA ILE A 170 -5.38 -2.05 -8.67
C ILE A 170 -6.73 -1.68 -9.29
N SER A 171 -6.78 -0.58 -10.04
CA SER A 171 -7.99 -0.12 -10.73
C SER A 171 -8.48 -1.16 -11.75
N ALA A 172 -7.58 -1.67 -12.60
CA ALA A 172 -7.91 -2.72 -13.55
C ALA A 172 -8.45 -3.98 -12.85
N ARG A 173 -7.81 -4.41 -11.76
CA ARG A 173 -8.26 -5.56 -10.97
C ARG A 173 -9.62 -5.33 -10.30
N ALA A 174 -9.90 -4.11 -9.84
CA ALA A 174 -11.19 -3.75 -9.26
C ALA A 174 -12.30 -3.77 -10.32
N ALA A 175 -12.02 -3.27 -11.52
CA ALA A 175 -12.95 -3.29 -12.65
C ALA A 175 -13.28 -4.74 -13.08
N SER A 176 -12.29 -5.62 -13.22
CA SER A 176 -12.53 -7.04 -13.56
C SER A 176 -13.40 -7.76 -12.54
N ARG A 177 -13.29 -7.41 -11.25
CA ARG A 177 -14.12 -7.99 -10.19
C ARG A 177 -15.57 -7.50 -10.24
N GLN A 178 -15.78 -6.21 -10.51
CA GLN A 178 -17.13 -5.67 -10.71
C GLN A 178 -17.81 -6.31 -11.93
N ALA A 179 -17.07 -6.50 -13.03
CA ALA A 179 -17.58 -7.18 -14.23
C ALA A 179 -17.96 -8.65 -13.97
N GLY A 180 -17.18 -9.37 -13.17
CA GLY A 180 -17.49 -10.75 -12.77
C GLY A 180 -18.64 -10.90 -11.75
N THR A 181 -19.15 -9.80 -11.20
CA THR A 181 -20.26 -9.79 -10.23
C THR A 181 -21.61 -9.46 -10.88
N LEU A 182 -21.66 -9.16 -12.18
CA LEU A 182 -22.92 -8.98 -12.90
C LEU A 182 -23.68 -10.32 -12.94
N PRO A 183 -24.89 -10.41 -12.37
CA PRO A 183 -25.71 -11.60 -12.52
C PRO A 183 -26.10 -11.71 -13.98
N GLY A 184 -25.93 -12.90 -14.56
CA GLY A 184 -26.53 -13.22 -15.85
C GLY A 184 -28.03 -12.90 -15.78
N LEU A 185 -28.48 -12.03 -16.68
CA LEU A 185 -29.88 -11.91 -17.03
C LEU A 185 -30.33 -13.27 -17.57
N ALA A 186 -30.99 -14.05 -16.71
CA ALA A 186 -31.87 -15.15 -17.06
C ALA A 186 -33.31 -14.61 -17.13
#